data_AF-A0A7C4X0W5-F1
#
_entry.id   AF-A0A7C4X0W5-F1
#
_cell.length_a   1.000
_cell.length_b   1.000
_cell.length_c   1.000
_cell.angle_alpha   90.00
_cell.angle_beta   90.00
_cell.angle_gamma   90.00
#
_symmetry.space_group_name_H-M   'P 1'
#
loop_
_entity.id
_entity.type
_entity.pdbx_description
1 polymer ?
#
loop_
_entity_poly.entity_id
_entity_poly.type
_entity_poly.pdbx_seq_one_letter_code
_entity_poly.pdbx_strand_id
1 'polypeptide(L)'
;MMDVGFIVLFIDWAEGILETPYFYVAVGVFFTGILFFTLWHLLGKPNQASDSHSGKTHQRVIEEHYSQCAAEITRKIRSMNGKNKVILFAGASLETLPVTIPIKIAIALAQSDYKCLFIDLDTRRNAAAKAFELNSNTTAGIITPYPLQTVIRNLLLWPAEFFVRFSQINIRIVTQAAKKHYNIVLINAPYLDGHPDRKLIASSADYGLIFYNKHAQLGRLKAIFSENDCRLIQSQSINELNR
;
A
#
# COMPACT_ATOMS: atom_id res chain seq x y z
N MET A 1 42.65 -5.60 -45.64
CA MET A 1 43.91 -5.70 -44.90
C MET A 1 44.10 -4.36 -44.21
N MET A 2 43.98 -4.30 -42.88
CA MET A 2 44.39 -3.11 -42.14
C MET A 2 45.92 -3.02 -42.22
N ASP A 3 46.41 -1.85 -42.59
CA ASP A 3 47.80 -1.59 -42.86
C ASP A 3 48.62 -1.78 -41.58
N VAL A 4 49.51 -2.78 -41.59
CA VAL A 4 50.31 -3.18 -40.42
C VAL A 4 51.15 -2.00 -39.91
N GLY A 5 51.49 -1.04 -40.78
CA GLY A 5 52.17 0.19 -40.39
C GLY A 5 51.36 1.12 -39.48
N PHE A 6 50.03 1.14 -39.57
CA PHE A 6 49.19 2.03 -38.76
C PHE A 6 49.04 1.53 -37.31
N ILE A 7 49.08 0.21 -37.11
CA ILE A 7 49.02 -0.42 -35.78
C ILE A 7 50.33 -0.21 -35.03
N VAL A 8 51.48 -0.33 -35.72
CA VAL A 8 52.81 -0.10 -35.12
C VAL A 8 52.99 1.38 -34.72
N LEU A 9 52.59 2.32 -35.58
CA LEU A 9 52.61 3.76 -35.27
C LEU A 9 51.71 4.14 -34.08
N PHE A 10 50.58 3.44 -33.88
CA PHE A 10 49.69 3.69 -32.76
C PHE A 10 50.24 3.12 -31.44
N ILE A 11 50.93 1.97 -31.50
CA ILE A 11 51.58 1.35 -30.33
C ILE A 11 52.79 2.17 -29.88
N ASP A 12 53.67 2.59 -30.80
CA ASP A 12 54.83 3.44 -30.46
C ASP A 12 54.40 4.82 -29.90
N TRP A 13 53.31 5.38 -30.42
CA TRP A 13 52.72 6.62 -29.88
C TRP A 13 52.11 6.41 -28.49
N ALA A 14 51.45 5.28 -28.26
CA ALA A 14 50.84 4.95 -26.96
C ALA A 14 51.91 4.64 -25.90
N GLU A 15 53.00 3.94 -26.25
CA GLU A 15 54.12 3.69 -25.34
C GLU A 15 54.83 5.00 -24.97
N GLY A 16 55.03 5.91 -25.92
CA GLY A 16 55.62 7.24 -25.65
C GLY A 16 54.80 8.11 -24.69
N ILE A 17 53.48 7.96 -24.66
CA ILE A 17 52.60 8.66 -23.70
C ILE A 17 52.61 7.97 -22.34
N LEU A 18 52.59 6.64 -22.33
CA LEU A 18 52.55 5.82 -21.11
C LEU A 18 53.90 5.77 -20.38
N GLU A 19 55.03 6.08 -21.00
CA GLU A 19 56.34 6.13 -20.33
C GLU A 19 56.69 7.52 -19.77
N THR A 20 55.91 8.55 -20.08
CA THR A 20 56.19 9.89 -19.54
C THR A 20 55.73 10.00 -18.09
N PRO A 21 56.61 10.36 -17.13
CA PRO A 21 56.24 10.45 -15.71
C PRO A 21 55.13 11.49 -15.46
N TYR A 22 54.99 12.47 -16.35
CA TYR A 22 53.93 13.47 -16.30
C TYR A 22 52.53 12.92 -16.63
N PHE A 23 52.42 11.83 -17.39
CA PHE A 23 51.12 11.21 -17.71
C PHE A 23 50.49 10.60 -16.45
N TYR A 24 51.24 9.82 -15.68
CA TYR A 24 50.74 9.26 -14.42
C TYR A 24 50.43 10.31 -13.37
N VAL A 25 51.20 11.41 -13.33
CA VAL A 25 50.90 12.55 -12.46
C VAL A 25 49.60 13.23 -12.88
N ALA A 26 49.40 13.48 -14.17
CA ALA A 26 48.17 14.10 -14.69
C ALA A 26 46.93 13.21 -14.45
N VAL A 27 47.05 11.91 -14.69
CA VAL A 27 46.00 10.93 -14.41
C VAL A 27 45.70 10.85 -12.90
N GLY A 28 46.75 10.84 -12.07
CA GLY A 28 46.62 10.84 -10.61
C GLY A 28 45.89 12.09 -10.08
N VAL A 29 46.22 13.28 -10.59
CA VAL A 29 45.56 14.55 -10.24
C VAL A 29 44.10 14.56 -10.70
N PHE A 30 43.81 14.04 -11.90
CA PHE A 30 42.45 13.93 -12.42
C PHE A 30 41.57 13.04 -11.53
N PHE A 31 42.06 11.85 -11.16
CA PHE A 31 41.31 10.93 -10.31
C PHE A 31 41.19 11.44 -8.86
N THR A 32 42.21 12.10 -8.31
CA THR A 32 42.09 12.73 -6.99
C THR A 32 41.11 13.91 -7.00
N GLY A 33 41.04 14.69 -8.09
CA GLY A 33 40.04 15.73 -8.27
C GLY A 33 38.61 15.17 -8.28
N ILE A 34 38.37 14.07 -9.02
CA ILE A 34 37.08 13.37 -9.04
C ILE A 34 36.76 12.78 -7.66
N LEU A 35 37.73 12.16 -6.99
CA LEU A 35 37.54 11.59 -5.65
C LEU A 35 37.19 12.70 -4.64
N PHE A 36 37.86 13.84 -4.71
CA PHE A 36 37.57 14.97 -3.84
C PHE A 36 36.19 15.58 -4.13
N PHE A 37 35.83 15.71 -5.41
CA PHE A 37 34.51 16.21 -5.81
C PHE A 37 33.38 15.25 -5.39
N THR A 38 33.59 13.94 -5.53
CA THR A 38 32.63 12.92 -5.08
C THR A 38 32.53 12.84 -3.57
N LEU A 39 33.65 12.87 -2.83
CA LEU A 39 33.62 12.96 -1.37
C LEU A 39 32.96 14.26 -0.90
N TRP A 40 33.25 15.39 -1.53
CA TRP A 40 32.58 16.66 -1.22
C TRP A 40 31.08 16.58 -1.49
N HIS A 41 30.64 15.90 -2.55
CA HIS A 41 29.22 15.77 -2.85
C HIS A 41 28.50 14.75 -1.95
N LEU A 42 29.23 13.76 -1.42
CA LEU A 42 28.73 12.74 -0.49
C LEU A 42 28.73 13.22 0.97
N LEU A 43 29.74 13.99 1.39
CA LEU A 43 29.94 14.47 2.76
C LEU A 43 29.51 15.93 2.96
N GLY A 44 29.52 16.73 1.90
CA GLY A 44 29.22 18.17 1.91
C GLY A 44 27.76 18.49 1.64
N LYS A 45 26.83 17.53 1.71
CA LYS A 45 25.43 17.86 1.94
C LYS A 45 25.29 18.21 3.42
N PRO A 46 25.19 19.50 3.81
CA PRO A 46 24.69 19.80 5.15
C PRO A 46 23.35 19.09 5.27
N ASN A 47 23.19 18.29 6.33
CA ASN A 47 21.87 17.82 6.72
C ASN A 47 20.98 19.05 6.78
N GLN A 48 20.08 19.21 5.80
CA GLN A 48 19.00 20.16 5.87
C GLN A 48 18.08 19.68 7.00
N ALA A 49 18.47 19.98 8.23
CA ALA A 49 17.64 19.88 9.42
C ALA A 49 16.58 20.99 9.46
N SER A 50 16.16 21.51 8.29
CA SER A 50 15.28 22.66 8.15
C SER A 50 13.83 22.31 7.78
N ASP A 51 13.48 21.05 7.47
CA ASP A 51 12.09 20.68 7.09
C ASP A 51 11.45 19.58 7.95
N SER A 52 12.18 19.05 8.94
CA SER A 52 11.66 17.93 9.76
C SER A 52 10.47 18.32 10.65
N HIS A 53 10.36 19.59 11.04
CA HIS A 53 9.26 20.07 11.90
C HIS A 53 7.99 20.38 11.11
N SER A 54 8.13 20.93 9.90
CA SER A 54 7.02 21.16 8.95
C SER A 54 6.43 19.83 8.48
N GLY A 55 7.28 18.87 8.09
CA GLY A 55 6.86 17.53 7.70
C GLY A 55 6.18 16.74 8.83
N LYS A 56 6.68 16.85 10.06
CA LYS A 56 6.04 16.23 11.24
C LYS A 56 4.68 16.85 11.54
N THR A 57 4.54 18.17 11.39
CA THR A 57 3.26 18.87 11.58
C THR A 57 2.25 18.45 10.52
N HIS A 58 2.65 18.42 9.24
CA HIS A 58 1.76 18.00 8.15
C HIS A 58 1.32 16.53 8.29
N GLN A 59 2.24 15.63 8.62
CA GLN A 59 1.91 14.22 8.87
C GLN A 59 0.91 14.05 10.02
N ARG A 60 1.04 14.85 11.08
CA ARG A 60 0.13 14.83 12.22
C ARG A 60 -1.28 15.30 11.83
N VAL A 61 -1.38 16.34 10.99
CA VAL A 61 -2.68 16.82 10.46
C VAL A 61 -3.36 15.75 9.62
N ILE A 62 -2.63 15.09 8.71
CA ILE A 62 -3.17 13.99 7.90
C ILE A 62 -3.67 12.85 8.80
N GLU A 63 -2.90 12.47 9.81
CA GLU A 63 -3.31 11.43 10.75
C GLU A 63 -4.59 11.81 11.53
N GLU A 64 -4.72 13.08 11.91
CA GLU A 64 -5.92 13.60 12.55
C GLU A 64 -7.14 13.50 11.61
N HIS A 65 -7.02 13.95 10.36
CA HIS A 65 -8.08 13.81 9.35
C HIS A 65 -8.47 12.35 9.12
N TYR A 66 -7.50 11.44 9.06
CA TYR A 66 -7.77 10.01 8.91
C TYR A 66 -8.50 9.44 10.13
N SER A 67 -8.14 9.90 11.33
CA SER A 67 -8.77 9.46 12.58
C SER A 67 -10.19 10.00 12.71
N GLN A 68 -10.43 11.26 12.33
CA GLN A 68 -11.76 11.87 12.28
C GLN A 68 -12.66 11.13 11.27
N CYS A 69 -12.15 10.86 10.06
CA CYS A 69 -12.84 10.09 9.03
C CYS A 69 -13.21 8.68 9.54
N ALA A 70 -12.24 7.96 10.12
CA ALA A 70 -12.47 6.64 10.69
C ALA A 70 -13.53 6.67 11.81
N ALA A 71 -13.50 7.68 12.69
CA ALA A 71 -14.47 7.83 13.77
C ALA A 71 -15.89 8.11 13.24
N GLU A 72 -16.04 8.99 12.25
CA GLU A 72 -17.32 9.29 11.62
C GLU A 72 -17.93 8.04 10.98
N ILE A 73 -17.12 7.31 10.19
CA ILE A 73 -17.53 6.07 9.53
C ILE A 73 -17.91 5.00 10.55
N THR A 74 -17.10 4.83 11.59
CA THR A 74 -17.37 3.87 12.68
C THR A 74 -18.72 4.16 13.33
N ARG A 75 -19.01 5.44 13.63
CA ARG A 75 -20.29 5.85 14.18
C ARG A 75 -21.46 5.50 13.25
N LYS A 76 -21.32 5.74 11.94
CA LYS A 76 -22.33 5.36 10.94
C LYS A 76 -22.56 3.85 10.90
N ILE A 77 -21.49 3.04 10.89
CA ILE A 77 -21.59 1.57 10.89
C ILE A 77 -22.32 1.07 12.15
N ARG A 78 -22.01 1.65 13.30
CA ARG A 78 -22.64 1.31 14.59
C ARG A 78 -24.13 1.69 14.64
N SER A 79 -24.53 2.80 14.01
CA SER A 79 -25.92 3.25 14.00
C SER A 79 -26.80 2.48 13.01
N MET A 80 -26.22 1.63 12.17
CA MET A 80 -26.99 0.83 11.20
C MET A 80 -27.65 -0.37 11.88
N ASN A 81 -28.91 -0.62 11.53
CA ASN A 81 -29.67 -1.76 12.02
C ASN A 81 -29.17 -3.08 11.42
N GLY A 82 -29.43 -4.19 12.12
CA GLY A 82 -29.07 -5.54 11.68
C GLY A 82 -27.75 -6.06 12.26
N LYS A 83 -27.66 -7.39 12.34
CA LYS A 83 -26.45 -8.13 12.72
C LYS A 83 -25.74 -8.63 11.45
N ASN A 84 -24.46 -8.99 11.58
CA ASN A 84 -23.69 -9.70 10.55
C ASN A 84 -23.55 -8.92 9.24
N LYS A 85 -23.14 -7.64 9.37
CA LYS A 85 -22.99 -6.71 8.25
C LYS A 85 -21.68 -6.97 7.50
N VAL A 86 -21.69 -6.84 6.18
CA VAL A 86 -20.47 -6.82 5.37
C VAL A 86 -20.27 -5.43 4.78
N ILE A 87 -19.13 -4.81 5.11
CA ILE A 87 -18.77 -3.44 4.71
C ILE A 87 -17.55 -3.49 3.78
N LEU A 88 -17.69 -2.92 2.59
CA LEU A 88 -16.63 -2.81 1.60
C LEU A 88 -15.97 -1.42 1.63
N PHE A 89 -14.67 -1.37 1.85
CA PHE A 89 -13.84 -0.18 1.61
C PHE A 89 -13.27 -0.26 0.19
N ALA A 90 -13.80 0.53 -0.73
CA ALA A 90 -13.44 0.51 -2.13
C ALA A 90 -12.59 1.74 -2.49
N GLY A 91 -11.40 1.49 -3.04
CA GLY A 91 -10.58 2.52 -3.69
C GLY A 91 -10.59 2.36 -5.20
N ALA A 92 -10.38 3.46 -5.92
CA ALA A 92 -10.15 3.42 -7.36
C ALA A 92 -8.71 3.01 -7.69
N SER A 93 -7.77 3.36 -6.82
CA SER A 93 -6.36 2.98 -6.87
C SER A 93 -5.78 2.80 -5.47
N LEU A 94 -4.62 2.13 -5.40
CA LEU A 94 -3.88 1.96 -4.15
C LEU A 94 -3.66 3.29 -3.40
N GLU A 95 -3.52 4.39 -4.13
CA GLU A 95 -3.30 5.73 -3.59
C GLU A 95 -4.57 6.36 -2.99
N THR A 96 -5.75 5.94 -3.45
CA THR A 96 -7.02 6.53 -3.01
C THR A 96 -7.50 5.97 -1.67
N LEU A 97 -7.20 4.70 -1.37
CA LEU A 97 -7.58 4.05 -0.13
C LEU A 97 -6.34 3.74 0.74
N PRO A 98 -6.01 4.63 1.70
CA PRO A 98 -4.99 4.36 2.69
C PRO A 98 -5.51 3.31 3.67
N VAL A 99 -4.76 2.21 3.81
CA VAL A 99 -5.14 1.06 4.67
C VAL A 99 -5.34 1.44 6.15
N THR A 100 -4.72 2.54 6.59
CA THR A 100 -4.84 3.09 7.94
C THR A 100 -6.29 3.37 8.33
N ILE A 101 -7.12 3.88 7.40
CA ILE A 101 -8.52 4.21 7.71
C ILE A 101 -9.34 2.94 7.96
N PRO A 102 -9.37 1.94 7.03
CA PRO A 102 -9.99 0.64 7.30
C PRO A 102 -9.52 -0.04 8.58
N ILE A 103 -8.22 -0.01 8.88
CA ILE A 103 -7.66 -0.60 10.11
C ILE A 103 -8.19 0.12 11.36
N LYS A 104 -8.15 1.46 11.39
CA LYS A 104 -8.66 2.24 12.55
C LYS A 104 -10.15 1.95 12.78
N ILE A 105 -10.94 1.82 11.71
CA ILE A 105 -12.36 1.43 11.80
C ILE A 105 -12.50 0.00 12.37
N ALA A 106 -11.72 -0.96 11.87
CA ALA A 106 -11.76 -2.35 12.35
C ALA A 106 -11.45 -2.45 13.85
N ILE A 107 -10.41 -1.74 14.30
CA ILE A 107 -10.01 -1.67 15.71
C ILE A 107 -11.12 -1.04 16.55
N ALA A 108 -11.65 0.12 16.13
CA ALA A 108 -12.69 0.82 16.88
C ALA A 108 -13.99 0.01 17.02
N LEU A 109 -14.36 -0.74 15.98
CA LEU A 109 -15.50 -1.67 16.02
C LEU A 109 -15.22 -2.85 16.96
N ALA A 110 -14.03 -3.46 16.89
CA ALA A 110 -13.66 -4.56 17.76
C ALA A 110 -13.61 -4.16 19.26
N GLN A 111 -13.11 -2.95 19.54
CA GLN A 111 -13.13 -2.33 20.87
C GLN A 111 -14.53 -1.97 21.36
N SER A 112 -15.50 -1.84 20.45
CA SER A 112 -16.93 -1.67 20.77
C SER A 112 -17.65 -3.02 20.90
N ASP A 113 -16.92 -4.09 21.26
CA ASP A 113 -17.38 -5.48 21.45
C ASP A 113 -18.02 -6.17 20.23
N TYR A 114 -17.78 -5.66 19.01
CA TYR A 114 -18.13 -6.40 17.80
C TYR A 114 -17.09 -7.46 17.48
N LYS A 115 -17.51 -8.70 17.26
CA LYS A 115 -16.65 -9.73 16.67
C LYS A 115 -16.45 -9.43 15.19
N CYS A 116 -15.24 -9.02 14.83
CA CYS A 116 -14.88 -8.51 13.51
C CYS A 116 -13.98 -9.46 12.74
N LEU A 117 -14.23 -9.57 11.44
CA LEU A 117 -13.28 -10.13 10.47
C LEU A 117 -12.86 -9.01 9.51
N PHE A 118 -11.56 -8.77 9.39
CA PHE A 118 -10.99 -7.89 8.38
C PHE A 118 -10.41 -8.73 7.24
N ILE A 119 -10.91 -8.55 6.02
CA ILE A 119 -10.45 -9.25 4.83
C ILE A 119 -9.64 -8.26 3.99
N ASP A 120 -8.35 -8.52 3.83
CA ASP A 120 -7.47 -7.70 3.01
C ASP A 120 -7.38 -8.25 1.59
N LEU A 121 -7.84 -7.48 0.58
CA LEU A 121 -7.66 -7.81 -0.84
C LEU A 121 -6.48 -7.04 -1.46
N ASP A 122 -5.72 -6.31 -0.67
CA ASP A 122 -4.54 -5.59 -1.13
C ASP A 122 -3.32 -6.50 -1.25
N THR A 123 -3.35 -7.38 -2.25
CA THR A 123 -2.28 -8.33 -2.54
C THR A 123 -0.96 -7.66 -2.91
N ARG A 124 -1.00 -6.38 -3.33
CA ARG A 124 0.18 -5.61 -3.75
C ARG A 124 0.97 -5.07 -2.56
N ARG A 125 0.29 -4.53 -1.53
CA ARG A 125 0.97 -3.95 -0.36
C ARG A 125 1.03 -4.91 0.83
N ASN A 126 0.05 -5.81 0.95
CA ASN A 126 -0.17 -6.69 2.10
C ASN A 126 -0.04 -5.93 3.44
N ALA A 127 -0.65 -4.74 3.48
CA ALA A 127 -0.35 -3.77 4.53
C ALA A 127 -1.09 -4.07 5.84
N ALA A 128 -2.26 -4.72 5.79
CA ALA A 128 -2.98 -5.07 7.01
C ALA A 128 -2.24 -6.15 7.81
N ALA A 129 -1.71 -7.18 7.15
CA ALA A 129 -0.91 -8.22 7.81
C ALA A 129 0.30 -7.61 8.53
N LYS A 130 1.04 -6.71 7.86
CA LYS A 130 2.17 -5.98 8.45
C LYS A 130 1.76 -5.14 9.65
N ALA A 131 0.63 -4.43 9.56
CA ALA A 131 0.14 -3.57 10.64
C ALA A 131 -0.28 -4.37 11.90
N PHE A 132 -0.65 -5.64 11.75
CA PHE A 132 -0.97 -6.54 12.86
C PHE A 132 0.16 -7.49 13.22
N GLU A 133 1.38 -7.25 12.73
CA GLU A 133 2.58 -8.07 12.98
C GLU A 133 2.44 -9.55 12.54
N LEU A 134 1.54 -9.80 11.58
CA LEU A 134 1.36 -11.11 10.95
C LEU A 134 2.33 -11.17 9.76
N ASN A 135 3.42 -11.93 9.94
CA ASN A 135 4.51 -12.02 8.97
C ASN A 135 4.45 -13.35 8.19
N SER A 136 5.36 -13.52 7.24
CA SER A 136 5.44 -14.73 6.40
C SER A 136 5.60 -16.01 7.21
N ASN A 137 6.18 -15.95 8.42
CA ASN A 137 6.28 -17.12 9.29
C ASN A 137 4.93 -17.46 9.91
N THR A 138 4.07 -16.47 10.17
CA THR A 138 2.70 -16.69 10.65
C THR A 138 1.86 -17.47 9.63
N THR A 139 2.14 -17.28 8.34
CA THR A 139 1.45 -17.97 7.24
C THR A 139 2.22 -19.19 6.72
N ALA A 140 3.46 -19.41 7.20
CA ALA A 140 4.29 -20.55 6.83
C ALA A 140 3.67 -21.85 7.40
N GLY A 141 3.51 -22.85 6.53
CA GLY A 141 2.90 -24.13 6.92
C GLY A 141 1.37 -24.16 6.95
N ILE A 142 0.68 -23.04 6.72
CA ILE A 142 -0.77 -23.05 6.51
C ILE A 142 -1.07 -23.70 5.16
N ILE A 143 -1.72 -24.87 5.20
CA ILE A 143 -2.15 -25.64 4.03
C ILE A 143 -3.60 -25.31 3.65
N THR A 144 -4.42 -24.94 4.64
CA THR A 144 -5.82 -24.55 4.45
C THR A 144 -6.01 -23.13 4.97
N PRO A 145 -6.52 -22.18 4.18
CA PRO A 145 -6.65 -20.79 4.61
C PRO A 145 -7.72 -20.62 5.70
N TYR A 146 -7.40 -19.89 6.76
CA TYR A 146 -8.32 -19.55 7.86
C TYR A 146 -8.05 -18.15 8.45
N PRO A 147 -9.03 -17.48 9.07
CA PRO A 147 -8.82 -16.19 9.70
C PRO A 147 -7.73 -16.24 10.80
N LEU A 148 -6.75 -15.35 10.73
CA LEU A 148 -5.66 -15.24 11.69
C LEU A 148 -6.04 -14.32 12.85
N GLN A 149 -5.65 -14.70 14.06
CA GLN A 149 -5.84 -13.85 15.24
C GLN A 149 -4.91 -12.64 15.17
N THR A 150 -5.45 -11.44 15.38
CA THR A 150 -4.63 -10.23 15.56
C THR A 150 -4.34 -10.00 17.05
N VAL A 151 -3.42 -9.09 17.35
CA VAL A 151 -3.16 -8.61 18.72
C VAL A 151 -4.36 -7.89 19.35
N ILE A 152 -5.36 -7.52 18.55
CA ILE A 152 -6.57 -6.84 19.01
C ILE A 152 -7.66 -7.89 19.28
N ARG A 153 -8.16 -7.92 20.52
CA ARG A 153 -9.30 -8.77 20.91
C ARG A 153 -10.50 -8.49 20.00
N ASN A 154 -11.25 -9.54 19.66
CA ASN A 154 -12.41 -9.52 18.77
C ASN A 154 -12.12 -9.11 17.31
N LEU A 155 -10.85 -9.01 16.91
CA LEU A 155 -10.46 -8.72 15.53
C LEU A 155 -9.59 -9.84 14.95
N LEU A 156 -10.10 -10.48 13.90
CA LEU A 156 -9.34 -11.45 13.11
C LEU A 156 -9.05 -10.87 11.72
N LEU A 157 -7.95 -11.31 11.12
CA LEU A 157 -7.51 -10.91 9.78
C LEU A 157 -7.56 -12.10 8.83
N TRP A 158 -8.19 -11.94 7.67
CA TRP A 158 -7.94 -12.74 6.49
C TRP A 158 -6.91 -12.00 5.62
N PRO A 159 -5.63 -12.44 5.59
CA PRO A 159 -4.56 -11.71 4.93
C PRO A 159 -4.65 -11.80 3.41
N ALA A 160 -4.13 -10.77 2.73
CA ALA A 160 -4.15 -10.70 1.26
C ALA A 160 -3.33 -11.82 0.61
N GLU A 161 -2.26 -12.27 1.26
CA GLU A 161 -1.40 -13.37 0.80
C GLU A 161 -2.18 -14.66 0.50
N PHE A 162 -3.28 -14.92 1.22
CA PHE A 162 -4.08 -16.11 0.98
C PHE A 162 -4.76 -16.09 -0.39
N PHE A 163 -5.23 -14.94 -0.87
CA PHE A 163 -5.80 -14.82 -2.22
C PHE A 163 -4.77 -15.03 -3.33
N VAL A 164 -3.47 -14.86 -3.02
CA VAL A 164 -2.37 -15.15 -3.95
C VAL A 164 -1.99 -16.62 -3.91
N ARG A 165 -1.82 -17.19 -2.70
CA ARG A 165 -1.35 -18.57 -2.51
C ARG A 165 -2.41 -19.61 -2.84
N PHE A 166 -3.67 -19.31 -2.57
CA PHE A 166 -4.79 -20.23 -2.78
C PHE A 166 -5.70 -19.65 -3.85
N SER A 167 -5.32 -19.83 -5.12
CA SER A 167 -6.01 -19.29 -6.29
C SER A 167 -7.49 -19.69 -6.40
N GLN A 168 -7.91 -20.72 -5.66
CA GLN A 168 -9.29 -21.20 -5.60
C GLN A 168 -10.18 -20.41 -4.60
N ILE A 169 -9.61 -19.49 -3.80
CA ILE A 169 -10.40 -18.72 -2.84
C ILE A 169 -11.33 -17.77 -3.58
N ASN A 170 -12.63 -17.97 -3.38
CA ASN A 170 -13.68 -17.07 -3.83
C ASN A 170 -14.15 -16.17 -2.68
N ILE A 171 -14.04 -14.85 -2.86
CA ILE A 171 -14.43 -13.87 -1.82
C ILE A 171 -15.88 -14.04 -1.37
N ARG A 172 -16.81 -14.41 -2.26
CA ARG A 172 -18.22 -14.62 -1.94
C ARG A 172 -18.41 -15.78 -0.97
N ILE A 173 -17.63 -16.86 -1.13
CA ILE A 173 -17.68 -18.01 -0.23
C ILE A 173 -17.13 -17.61 1.14
N VAL A 174 -16.00 -16.90 1.17
CA VAL A 174 -15.38 -16.42 2.42
C VAL A 174 -16.33 -15.51 3.18
N THR A 175 -16.96 -14.54 2.52
CA THR A 175 -17.88 -13.59 3.15
C THR A 175 -19.17 -14.26 3.63
N GLN A 176 -19.75 -15.18 2.84
CA GLN A 176 -20.94 -15.94 3.25
C GLN A 176 -20.68 -16.81 4.49
N ALA A 177 -19.52 -17.46 4.56
CA ALA A 177 -19.11 -18.19 5.76
C ALA A 177 -18.91 -17.23 6.94
N ALA A 178 -18.21 -16.10 6.71
CA ALA A 178 -17.94 -15.12 7.75
C ALA A 178 -19.20 -14.48 8.35
N LYS A 179 -20.24 -14.20 7.54
CA LYS A 179 -21.52 -13.65 8.03
C LYS A 179 -22.19 -14.52 9.10
N LYS A 180 -21.87 -15.82 9.19
CA LYS A 180 -22.41 -16.72 10.22
C LYS A 180 -21.68 -16.61 11.57
N HIS A 181 -20.44 -16.11 11.58
CA HIS A 181 -19.55 -16.19 12.74
C HIS A 181 -19.08 -14.84 13.27
N TYR A 182 -19.26 -13.76 12.50
CA TYR A 182 -18.80 -12.41 12.83
C TYR A 182 -19.97 -11.43 12.78
N ASN A 183 -19.96 -10.46 13.70
CA ASN A 183 -20.97 -9.40 13.72
C ASN A 183 -20.74 -8.39 12.59
N ILE A 184 -19.47 -8.16 12.24
CA ILE A 184 -19.06 -7.26 11.17
C ILE A 184 -17.93 -7.93 10.37
N VAL A 185 -18.08 -7.96 9.06
CA VAL A 185 -17.04 -8.33 8.10
C VAL A 185 -16.65 -7.08 7.33
N LEU A 186 -15.36 -6.80 7.28
CA LEU A 186 -14.79 -5.62 6.62
C LEU A 186 -13.94 -6.10 5.45
N ILE A 187 -14.16 -5.57 4.25
CA ILE A 187 -13.39 -5.93 3.04
C ILE A 187 -12.59 -4.71 2.60
N ASN A 188 -11.27 -4.81 2.57
CA ASN A 188 -10.38 -3.78 2.07
C ASN A 188 -10.02 -4.04 0.59
N ALA A 189 -10.52 -3.22 -0.32
CA ALA A 189 -10.34 -3.36 -1.77
C ALA A 189 -9.86 -2.04 -2.41
N PRO A 190 -8.57 -1.68 -2.25
CA PRO A 190 -8.06 -0.37 -2.67
C PRO A 190 -7.96 -0.17 -4.19
N TYR A 191 -8.01 -1.24 -4.99
CA TYR A 191 -8.00 -1.17 -6.46
C TYR A 191 -9.27 -1.78 -7.06
N LEU A 192 -10.44 -1.51 -6.49
CA LEU A 192 -11.69 -2.14 -6.92
C LEU A 192 -12.05 -1.78 -8.37
N ASP A 193 -11.85 -0.52 -8.78
CA ASP A 193 -12.22 -0.03 -10.12
C ASP A 193 -11.58 -0.85 -11.25
N GLY A 194 -10.31 -1.23 -11.08
CA GLY A 194 -9.57 -2.07 -12.04
C GLY A 194 -9.49 -3.56 -11.67
N HIS A 195 -10.14 -4.00 -10.58
CA HIS A 195 -10.08 -5.40 -10.16
C HIS A 195 -10.85 -6.29 -11.15
N PRO A 196 -10.30 -7.47 -11.56
CA PRO A 196 -11.02 -8.41 -12.42
C PRO A 196 -12.35 -8.85 -11.76
N ASP A 197 -12.30 -9.20 -10.48
CA ASP A 197 -13.47 -9.66 -9.71
C ASP A 197 -14.32 -8.53 -9.09
N ARG A 198 -14.24 -7.30 -9.58
CA ARG A 198 -14.88 -6.13 -8.96
C ARG A 198 -16.38 -6.30 -8.68
N LYS A 199 -17.12 -6.96 -9.59
CA LYS A 199 -18.55 -7.26 -9.42
C LYS A 199 -18.79 -8.28 -8.30
N LEU A 200 -17.96 -9.32 -8.24
CA LEU A 200 -18.04 -10.35 -7.22
C LEU A 200 -17.69 -9.80 -5.83
N ILE A 201 -16.69 -8.92 -5.74
CA ILE A 201 -16.32 -8.23 -4.51
C ILE A 201 -17.46 -7.32 -4.05
N ALA A 202 -18.03 -6.50 -4.95
CA ALA A 202 -19.12 -5.58 -4.63
C ALA A 202 -20.39 -6.33 -4.17
N SER A 203 -20.81 -7.37 -4.91
CA SER A 203 -21.98 -8.20 -4.57
C SER A 203 -21.81 -9.04 -3.30
N SER A 204 -20.59 -9.12 -2.76
CA SER A 204 -20.32 -9.79 -1.49
C SER A 204 -20.55 -8.89 -0.26
N ALA A 205 -20.80 -7.59 -0.47
CA ALA A 205 -20.95 -6.61 0.60
C ALA A 205 -22.36 -6.01 0.65
N ASP A 206 -22.91 -5.89 1.85
CA ASP A 206 -24.22 -5.26 2.06
C ASP A 206 -24.12 -3.73 1.89
N TYR A 207 -22.99 -3.17 2.29
CA TYR A 207 -22.72 -1.75 2.24
C TYR A 207 -21.29 -1.46 1.80
N GLY A 208 -21.05 -0.23 1.34
CA GLY A 208 -19.70 0.17 1.00
C GLY A 208 -19.40 1.64 1.20
N LEU A 209 -18.11 1.93 1.18
CA LEU A 209 -17.52 3.25 1.24
C LEU A 209 -16.55 3.41 0.07
N ILE A 210 -16.62 4.55 -0.60
CA ILE A 210 -15.81 4.84 -1.78
C ILE A 210 -14.75 5.88 -1.43
N PHE A 211 -13.49 5.56 -1.71
CA PHE A 211 -12.38 6.50 -1.66
C PHE A 211 -11.92 6.84 -3.08
N TYR A 212 -11.76 8.12 -3.38
CA TYR A 212 -11.48 8.61 -4.74
C TYR A 212 -10.58 9.85 -4.72
N ASN A 213 -9.90 10.12 -5.84
CA ASN A 213 -9.16 11.38 -6.05
C ASN A 213 -9.77 12.23 -7.18
N LYS A 214 -10.55 11.62 -8.08
CA LYS A 214 -11.22 12.27 -9.21
C LYS A 214 -12.69 11.89 -9.26
N HIS A 215 -13.58 12.82 -9.60
CA HIS A 215 -15.02 12.54 -9.69
C HIS A 215 -15.38 11.44 -10.70
N ALA A 216 -14.60 11.30 -11.78
CA ALA A 216 -14.79 10.20 -12.74
C ALA A 216 -14.63 8.81 -12.10
N GLN A 217 -13.70 8.66 -11.15
CA GLN A 217 -13.53 7.41 -10.39
C GLN A 217 -14.72 7.15 -9.47
N LEU A 218 -15.19 8.20 -8.78
CA LEU A 218 -16.38 8.11 -7.94
C LEU A 218 -17.59 7.63 -8.74
N GLY A 219 -17.79 8.17 -9.95
CA GLY A 219 -18.86 7.74 -10.86
C GLY A 219 -18.79 6.24 -11.19
N ARG A 220 -17.61 5.74 -11.58
CA ARG A 220 -17.42 4.31 -11.90
C ARG A 220 -17.63 3.39 -10.69
N LEU A 221 -17.10 3.75 -9.52
CA LEU A 221 -17.29 2.96 -8.31
C LEU A 221 -18.74 2.97 -7.84
N LYS A 222 -19.45 4.10 -7.96
CA LYS A 222 -20.89 4.18 -7.70
C LYS A 222 -21.68 3.26 -8.62
N ALA A 223 -21.34 3.21 -9.91
CA ALA A 223 -21.97 2.29 -10.86
C ALA A 223 -21.74 0.82 -10.47
N ILE A 224 -20.51 0.45 -10.10
CA ILE A 224 -20.19 -0.90 -9.59
C ILE A 224 -21.04 -1.23 -8.35
N PHE A 225 -21.20 -0.29 -7.42
CA PHE A 225 -22.00 -0.50 -6.22
C PHE A 225 -23.48 -0.69 -6.55
N SER A 226 -24.06 0.19 -7.39
CA SER A 226 -25.48 0.12 -7.76
C SER A 226 -25.83 -1.13 -8.56
N GLU A 227 -24.94 -1.58 -9.44
CA GLU A 227 -25.15 -2.80 -10.25
C GLU A 227 -25.09 -4.10 -9.43
N ASN A 228 -24.57 -4.04 -8.20
CA ASN A 228 -24.28 -5.22 -7.38
C ASN A 228 -24.92 -5.13 -5.98
N ASP A 229 -25.99 -4.33 -5.84
CA ASP A 229 -26.76 -4.15 -4.59
C ASP A 229 -25.93 -3.75 -3.36
N CYS A 230 -24.76 -3.13 -3.57
CA CYS A 230 -23.90 -2.66 -2.49
C CYS A 230 -24.30 -1.23 -2.11
N ARG A 231 -24.94 -1.04 -0.95
CA ARG A 231 -25.45 0.28 -0.56
C ARG A 231 -24.32 1.21 -0.13
N LEU A 232 -24.15 2.33 -0.84
CA LEU A 232 -23.20 3.37 -0.47
C LEU A 232 -23.58 4.03 0.87
N ILE A 233 -22.64 4.03 1.83
CA ILE A 233 -22.76 4.75 3.11
C ILE A 233 -22.12 6.14 2.99
N GLN A 234 -20.93 6.22 2.41
CA GLN A 234 -20.14 7.44 2.32
C GLN A 234 -19.15 7.35 1.15
N SER A 235 -18.85 8.50 0.56
CA SER A 235 -17.71 8.66 -0.35
C SER A 235 -16.77 9.72 0.21
N GLN A 236 -15.46 9.46 0.14
CA GLN A 236 -14.43 10.32 0.71
C GLN A 236 -13.36 10.66 -0.34
N SER A 237 -13.11 11.95 -0.54
CA SER A 237 -12.01 12.41 -1.37
C SER A 237 -10.69 12.28 -0.60
N ILE A 238 -9.70 11.60 -1.17
CA ILE A 238 -8.37 11.50 -0.56
C ILE A 238 -7.64 12.86 -0.57
N ASN A 239 -7.94 13.71 -1.54
CA ASN A 239 -7.35 15.06 -1.62
C ASN A 239 -7.84 15.95 -0.48
N GLU A 240 -9.06 15.73 0.02
CA GLU A 240 -9.59 16.46 1.18
C GLU A 240 -8.94 15.97 2.48
N LEU A 241 -8.68 14.66 2.59
CA LEU A 241 -8.03 14.10 3.77
C LEU A 241 -6.54 14.46 3.88
N ASN A 242 -5.88 14.70 2.73
CA ASN A 242 -4.46 15.01 2.65
C ASN A 242 -4.14 16.52 2.62
N ARG A 243 -5.17 17.38 2.68
CA ARG A 243 -4.98 18.83 2.87
C ARG A 243 -4.63 19.13 4.32
#